data_AF-A0A917HHY9-F1
#
_entry.id   AF-A0A917HHY9-F1
#
_cell.length_a   1.000
_cell.length_b   1.000
_cell.length_c   1.000
_cell.angle_alpha   90.00
_cell.angle_beta   90.00
_cell.angle_gamma   90.00
#
_symmetry.space_group_name_H-M   'P 1'
#
loop_
_entity.id
_entity.type
_entity.pdbx_description
1 polymer ?
#
loop_
_entity_poly.entity_id
_entity_poly.type
_entity_poly.pdbx_seq_one_letter_code
_entity_poly.pdbx_strand_id
1 'polypeptide(L)'
;MANASGLAMDHLIPGNFISATSGTKYRVHAEDGTAWLDYDDPQTPPAKGRMKLDYFLGSGHLGITYLYTLDKYLLESPVAYYASANGYDMKPGFGGLREMPPAIPMEANCLRCHMSGVRHSDVGSVNHYSQEPFLYGGITCESCHGDTKAHVLSAGKAAVINPAKLDADRRDSICMSCHLEGDVSVEKEGRSPVDFKPGESISRYLSYFVYASAGATARGVSEVEQFNTSMCKRASGSKMSCTNCHDPHYTPPAAERAVFYRAKCLACHNQPAFVREHHPENQDCTSCHMPRSRAENIPHVAWTDHRILRQPMMNLADANPIHSDTLMPIFSPSTTQRDTALAYYAAAMEGHSGDRERAYAMLTAAHQSDPDDVEVMRSLGIFAGMSGDSQLAGSLFRNVLKLSPTDQTAASDLAVFEAKTGDLQCALTLLQPAFNRNQDSLGLATNLAAVECLLGDGEAARSTIETALKFNPGSRELTNRLQQTSSCVATHTK
;
A
#
# COMPACT_ATOMS: atom_id res chain seq x y z
N MET A 1 -6.77 9.94 -12.94
CA MET A 1 -6.80 8.59 -12.34
C MET A 1 -7.57 7.57 -13.18
N ALA A 2 -8.59 7.97 -13.94
CA ALA A 2 -9.33 7.05 -14.83
C ALA A 2 -8.46 6.23 -15.80
N ASN A 3 -7.32 6.78 -16.25
CA ASN A 3 -6.38 6.09 -17.15
C ASN A 3 -5.01 5.85 -16.47
N ALA A 4 -4.95 5.86 -15.14
CA ALA A 4 -3.68 5.72 -14.41
C ALA A 4 -3.27 4.27 -14.19
N SER A 5 -3.93 3.33 -14.88
CA SER A 5 -3.69 1.90 -14.79
C SER A 5 -4.57 1.17 -15.82
N GLY A 6 -4.21 -0.06 -16.16
CA GLY A 6 -4.83 -0.82 -17.25
C GLY A 6 -3.97 -1.98 -17.70
N LEU A 7 -4.18 -2.49 -18.92
CA LEU A 7 -3.33 -3.56 -19.47
C LEU A 7 -1.93 -3.02 -19.71
N ALA A 8 -0.90 -3.82 -19.42
CA ALA A 8 0.49 -3.36 -19.52
C ALA A 8 0.83 -2.76 -20.91
N MET A 9 0.26 -3.33 -21.97
CA MET A 9 0.45 -2.87 -23.35
C MET A 9 -0.18 -1.51 -23.65
N ASP A 10 -1.20 -1.08 -22.91
CA ASP A 10 -1.86 0.22 -23.13
C ASP A 10 -0.93 1.38 -22.79
N HIS A 11 0.04 1.16 -21.90
CA HIS A 11 0.98 2.19 -21.46
C HIS A 11 2.40 1.65 -21.23
N LEU A 12 2.88 0.77 -22.10
CA LEU A 12 4.24 0.23 -22.02
C LEU A 12 5.29 1.26 -22.43
N ILE A 13 6.31 1.43 -21.59
CA ILE A 13 7.49 2.26 -21.84
C ILE A 13 8.71 1.33 -21.94
N PRO A 14 9.17 0.94 -23.14
CA PRO A 14 10.36 0.10 -23.25
C PRO A 14 11.61 0.77 -22.68
N GLY A 15 12.48 0.00 -22.03
CA GLY A 15 13.69 0.54 -21.43
C GLY A 15 14.56 -0.52 -20.78
N ASN A 16 15.79 -0.13 -20.45
CA ASN A 16 16.74 -0.98 -19.74
C ASN A 16 17.16 -0.31 -18.44
N PHE A 17 17.48 -1.11 -17.44
CA PHE A 17 18.03 -0.66 -16.17
C PHE A 17 19.07 -1.66 -15.66
N ILE A 18 20.11 -1.15 -14.99
CA ILE A 18 21.11 -1.97 -14.32
C ILE A 18 21.22 -1.44 -12.90
N SER A 19 20.91 -2.28 -11.92
CA SER A 19 21.11 -1.92 -10.51
C SER A 19 22.60 -1.70 -10.26
N ALA A 20 22.95 -0.52 -9.74
CA ALA A 20 24.33 -0.19 -9.40
C ALA A 20 24.88 -1.07 -8.27
N THR A 21 24.01 -1.56 -7.38
CA THR A 21 24.41 -2.29 -6.17
C THR A 21 24.54 -3.79 -6.42
N SER A 22 23.57 -4.40 -7.10
CA SER A 22 23.57 -5.84 -7.39
C SER A 22 24.21 -6.19 -8.74
N GLY A 23 24.17 -5.26 -9.70
CA GLY A 23 24.50 -5.53 -11.10
C GLY A 23 23.37 -6.22 -11.87
N THR A 24 22.21 -6.46 -11.25
CA THR A 24 21.05 -7.09 -11.88
C THR A 24 20.58 -6.21 -13.03
N LYS A 25 20.42 -6.82 -14.21
CA LYS A 25 19.96 -6.16 -15.43
C LYS A 25 18.47 -6.42 -15.59
N TYR A 26 17.74 -5.39 -15.97
CA TYR A 26 16.31 -5.45 -16.25
C TYR A 26 16.04 -4.84 -17.62
N ARG A 27 15.16 -5.46 -18.40
CA ARG A 27 14.72 -4.94 -19.70
C ARG A 27 13.22 -5.07 -19.86
N VAL A 28 12.55 -3.93 -19.92
CA VAL A 28 11.12 -3.84 -20.25
C VAL A 28 10.97 -3.64 -21.76
N HIS A 29 10.18 -4.49 -22.42
CA HIS A 29 9.99 -4.41 -23.87
C HIS A 29 8.67 -5.08 -24.31
N ALA A 30 8.29 -4.83 -25.57
CA ALA A 30 7.20 -5.54 -26.23
C ALA A 30 7.76 -6.62 -27.16
N GLU A 31 7.13 -7.79 -27.18
CA GLU A 31 7.37 -8.87 -28.12
C GLU A 31 6.02 -9.52 -28.45
N ASP A 32 5.69 -9.65 -29.73
CA ASP A 32 4.43 -10.26 -30.22
C ASP A 32 3.16 -9.74 -29.55
N GLY A 33 3.08 -8.41 -29.35
CA GLY A 33 1.93 -7.76 -28.70
C GLY A 33 1.83 -8.02 -27.20
N THR A 34 2.86 -8.58 -26.59
CA THR A 34 2.93 -8.87 -25.15
C THR A 34 4.04 -8.03 -24.50
N ALA A 35 3.78 -7.50 -23.30
CA ALA A 35 4.76 -6.78 -22.51
C ALA A 35 5.58 -7.75 -21.66
N TRP A 36 6.90 -7.55 -21.62
CA TRP A 36 7.85 -8.42 -20.94
C TRP A 36 8.84 -7.63 -20.11
N LEU A 37 9.20 -8.19 -18.95
CA LEU A 37 10.35 -7.81 -18.15
C LEU A 37 11.36 -8.96 -18.16
N ASP A 38 12.47 -8.78 -18.86
CA ASP A 38 13.62 -9.70 -18.74
C ASP A 38 14.48 -9.28 -17.54
N TYR A 39 15.05 -10.26 -16.86
CA TYR A 39 16.01 -10.05 -15.79
C TYR A 39 17.21 -10.99 -15.90
N ASP A 40 18.37 -10.51 -15.45
CA ASP A 40 19.63 -11.26 -15.38
C ASP A 40 20.42 -10.77 -14.15
N ASP A 41 20.41 -11.56 -13.08
CA ASP A 41 21.18 -11.27 -11.86
C ASP A 41 22.53 -12.01 -11.88
N PRO A 42 23.66 -11.30 -12.08
CA PRO A 42 24.97 -11.92 -12.17
C PRO A 42 25.45 -12.51 -10.83
N GLN A 43 24.84 -12.14 -9.70
CA GLN A 43 25.25 -12.59 -8.36
C GLN A 43 24.67 -13.95 -8.00
N THR A 44 23.56 -14.34 -8.64
CA THR A 44 22.88 -15.61 -8.41
C THR A 44 22.65 -16.26 -9.77
N PRO A 45 23.64 -16.94 -10.38
CA PRO A 45 23.61 -17.31 -11.80
C PRO A 45 22.42 -18.13 -12.35
N PRO A 46 21.58 -18.87 -11.59
CA PRO A 46 20.32 -19.38 -12.13
C PRO A 46 19.23 -18.29 -12.28
N ALA A 47 19.41 -17.11 -11.72
CA ALA A 47 18.45 -16.00 -11.67
C ALA A 47 18.45 -15.19 -12.98
N LYS A 48 18.04 -15.86 -14.06
CA LYS A 48 17.82 -15.26 -15.37
C LYS A 48 16.50 -15.73 -15.91
N GLY A 49 15.67 -14.81 -16.39
CA GLY A 49 14.36 -15.16 -16.89
C GLY A 49 13.61 -13.97 -17.48
N ARG A 50 12.32 -14.20 -17.73
CA ARG A 50 11.38 -13.22 -18.23
C ARG A 50 10.05 -13.34 -17.50
N MET A 51 9.42 -12.21 -17.23
CA MET A 51 8.09 -12.11 -16.63
C MET A 51 7.16 -11.44 -17.63
N LYS A 52 5.98 -12.04 -17.85
CA LYS A 52 4.93 -11.41 -18.65
C LYS A 52 4.28 -10.32 -17.80
N LEU A 53 4.26 -9.09 -18.28
CA LEU A 53 3.60 -7.98 -17.62
C LEU A 53 2.14 -7.96 -18.05
N ASP A 54 1.22 -8.07 -17.09
CA ASP A 54 -0.21 -8.12 -17.35
C ASP A 54 -0.84 -6.72 -17.27
N TYR A 55 -0.42 -5.92 -16.28
CA TYR A 55 -1.01 -4.60 -16.00
C TYR A 55 0.06 -3.53 -15.79
N PHE A 56 -0.34 -2.27 -15.89
CA PHE A 56 0.43 -1.14 -15.38
C PHE A 56 -0.33 -0.39 -14.29
N LEU A 57 0.42 0.25 -13.40
CA LEU A 57 -0.08 1.14 -12.36
C LEU A 57 0.76 2.41 -12.34
N GLY A 58 0.09 3.57 -12.34
CA GLY A 58 0.70 4.89 -12.38
C GLY A 58 0.25 5.70 -13.59
N SER A 59 0.12 7.01 -13.41
CA SER A 59 -0.38 7.93 -14.45
C SER A 59 0.64 8.27 -15.54
N GLY A 60 1.89 7.80 -15.45
CA GLY A 60 2.98 8.19 -16.36
C GLY A 60 3.52 9.61 -16.15
N HIS A 61 2.77 10.48 -15.47
CA HIS A 61 3.24 11.84 -15.15
C HIS A 61 4.33 11.85 -14.07
N LEU A 62 4.30 10.84 -13.19
CA LEU A 62 5.22 10.69 -12.06
C LEU A 62 6.08 9.45 -12.25
N GLY A 63 5.42 8.31 -12.36
CA GLY A 63 6.04 7.05 -12.70
C GLY A 63 5.00 6.01 -13.11
N ILE A 64 5.52 4.88 -13.57
CA ILE A 64 4.76 3.69 -13.94
C ILE A 64 5.49 2.47 -13.40
N THR A 65 4.75 1.61 -12.74
CA THR A 65 5.17 0.25 -12.42
C THR A 65 4.27 -0.75 -13.14
N TYR A 66 4.73 -1.98 -13.25
CA TYR A 66 3.97 -3.05 -13.90
C TYR A 66 3.66 -4.14 -12.91
N LEU A 67 2.51 -4.78 -13.14
CA LEU A 67 2.07 -5.94 -12.39
C LEU A 67 2.17 -7.18 -13.29
N TYR A 68 2.51 -8.30 -12.70
CA TYR A 68 2.56 -9.59 -13.36
C TYR A 68 1.92 -10.66 -12.49
N THR A 69 1.38 -11.68 -13.15
CA THR A 69 0.76 -12.82 -12.48
C THR A 69 1.67 -14.05 -12.62
N LEU A 70 1.99 -14.70 -11.51
CA LEU A 70 2.66 -15.99 -11.49
C LEU A 70 1.86 -16.95 -10.61
N ASP A 71 1.39 -18.07 -11.18
CA ASP A 71 0.55 -19.05 -10.47
C ASP A 71 -0.63 -18.39 -9.70
N LYS A 72 -1.25 -17.37 -10.31
CA LYS A 72 -2.36 -16.54 -9.77
C LYS A 72 -2.03 -15.62 -8.60
N TYR A 73 -0.75 -15.52 -8.22
CA TYR A 73 -0.26 -14.45 -7.35
C TYR A 73 -0.06 -13.19 -8.18
N LEU A 74 -0.69 -12.09 -7.76
CA LEU A 74 -0.45 -10.78 -8.36
C LEU A 74 0.76 -10.13 -7.69
N LEU A 75 1.74 -9.78 -8.51
CA LEU A 75 3.04 -9.29 -8.06
C LEU A 75 3.42 -8.01 -8.78
N GLU A 76 4.24 -7.20 -8.13
CA GLU A 76 4.74 -5.94 -8.65
C GLU A 76 6.17 -6.08 -9.20
N SER A 77 6.49 -5.42 -10.31
CA SER A 77 7.84 -5.46 -10.89
C SER A 77 8.89 -4.85 -9.93
N PRO A 78 10.13 -5.36 -9.83
CA PRO A 78 11.15 -4.80 -8.93
C PRO A 78 11.62 -3.38 -9.30
N VAL A 79 11.39 -2.98 -10.55
CA VAL A 79 11.72 -1.66 -11.11
C VAL A 79 10.48 -0.90 -11.51
N ALA A 80 10.58 0.43 -11.56
CA ALA A 80 9.55 1.32 -12.07
C ALA A 80 10.18 2.38 -12.99
N TYR A 81 9.42 2.88 -13.95
CA TYR A 81 9.79 4.03 -14.76
C TYR A 81 9.45 5.31 -14.00
N TYR A 82 10.37 6.25 -13.93
CA TYR A 82 10.18 7.56 -13.30
C TYR A 82 10.31 8.68 -14.33
N ALA A 83 9.25 9.47 -14.48
CA ALA A 83 9.19 10.55 -15.46
C ALA A 83 10.23 11.64 -15.20
N SER A 84 10.54 11.93 -13.93
CA SER A 84 11.54 12.94 -13.56
C SER A 84 12.96 12.56 -13.99
N ALA A 85 13.27 11.26 -14.00
CA ALA A 85 14.56 10.73 -14.43
C ALA A 85 14.57 10.33 -15.91
N ASN A 86 13.40 10.31 -16.55
CA ASN A 86 13.18 9.77 -17.89
C ASN A 86 13.81 8.36 -18.05
N GLY A 87 13.62 7.50 -17.05
CA GLY A 87 14.28 6.21 -17.00
C GLY A 87 13.73 5.30 -15.91
N TYR A 88 14.15 4.04 -15.98
CA TYR A 88 13.86 3.05 -14.96
C TYR A 88 14.82 3.18 -13.79
N ASP A 89 14.32 2.93 -12.58
CA ASP A 89 15.12 2.76 -11.37
C ASP A 89 14.51 1.69 -10.48
N MET A 90 15.25 1.26 -9.46
CA MET A 90 14.73 0.43 -8.39
C MET A 90 13.57 1.14 -7.68
N LYS A 91 12.64 0.36 -7.15
CA LYS A 91 11.65 0.92 -6.23
C LYS A 91 12.28 1.40 -4.93
N PRO A 92 11.65 2.38 -4.25
CA PRO A 92 12.07 2.81 -2.92
C PRO A 92 12.28 1.62 -1.99
N GLY A 93 13.35 1.65 -1.20
CA GLY A 93 13.72 0.56 -0.29
C GLY A 93 14.60 -0.54 -0.90
N PHE A 94 14.65 -0.69 -2.24
CA PHE A 94 15.42 -1.78 -2.87
C PHE A 94 16.76 -1.37 -3.48
N GLY A 95 17.05 -0.07 -3.60
CA GLY A 95 18.30 0.41 -4.20
C GLY A 95 19.58 -0.08 -3.50
N GLY A 96 19.51 -0.43 -2.22
CA GLY A 96 20.64 -0.94 -1.43
C GLY A 96 20.82 -2.47 -1.47
N LEU A 97 19.92 -3.21 -2.13
CA LEU A 97 19.99 -4.66 -2.17
C LEU A 97 21.11 -5.13 -3.11
N ARG A 98 21.82 -6.18 -2.68
CA ARG A 98 22.93 -6.80 -3.43
C ARG A 98 22.47 -7.93 -4.34
N GLU A 99 21.21 -8.30 -4.29
CA GLU A 99 20.55 -9.32 -5.11
C GLU A 99 19.21 -8.76 -5.59
N MET A 100 18.58 -9.44 -6.55
CA MET A 100 17.22 -9.15 -6.95
C MET A 100 16.29 -9.17 -5.72
N PRO A 101 15.36 -8.20 -5.58
CA PRO A 101 14.42 -8.18 -4.47
C PRO A 101 13.57 -9.45 -4.41
N PRO A 102 13.07 -9.83 -3.22
CA PRO A 102 12.03 -10.84 -3.12
C PRO A 102 10.76 -10.41 -3.87
N ALA A 103 9.87 -11.37 -4.09
CA ALA A 103 8.56 -11.11 -4.68
C ALA A 103 7.83 -9.99 -3.92
N ILE A 104 7.23 -9.06 -4.67
CA ILE A 104 6.53 -7.90 -4.11
C ILE A 104 5.03 -8.17 -4.26
N PRO A 105 4.32 -8.62 -3.20
CA PRO A 105 2.90 -8.92 -3.28
C PRO A 105 2.08 -7.66 -3.53
N MET A 106 1.13 -7.74 -4.47
CA MET A 106 0.18 -6.66 -4.73
C MET A 106 -1.13 -6.92 -3.99
N GLU A 107 -1.31 -6.21 -2.87
CA GLU A 107 -2.47 -6.35 -2.01
C GLU A 107 -3.71 -5.63 -2.56
N ALA A 108 -4.90 -6.17 -2.25
CA ALA A 108 -6.17 -5.54 -2.60
C ALA A 108 -6.28 -4.11 -2.07
N ASN A 109 -5.65 -3.83 -0.93
CA ASN A 109 -5.65 -2.50 -0.33
C ASN A 109 -4.95 -1.46 -1.22
N CYS A 110 -3.86 -1.81 -1.91
CA CYS A 110 -3.21 -0.95 -2.89
C CYS A 110 -4.06 -0.80 -4.14
N LEU A 111 -4.62 -1.91 -4.63
CA LEU A 111 -5.45 -1.91 -5.85
C LEU A 111 -6.67 -1.00 -5.73
N ARG A 112 -7.31 -0.91 -4.56
CA ARG A 112 -8.57 -0.15 -4.38
C ARG A 112 -8.44 1.33 -4.76
N CYS A 113 -7.25 1.90 -4.63
CA CYS A 113 -6.97 3.30 -4.97
C CYS A 113 -6.61 3.50 -6.45
N HIS A 114 -6.27 2.41 -7.14
CA HIS A 114 -5.73 2.44 -8.50
C HIS A 114 -6.62 1.73 -9.53
N MET A 115 -7.56 0.91 -9.10
CA MET A 115 -8.40 0.02 -9.90
C MET A 115 -9.87 0.15 -9.48
N SER A 116 -10.78 -0.37 -10.30
CA SER A 116 -12.21 -0.42 -9.97
C SER A 116 -12.73 -1.85 -9.88
N GLY A 117 -13.67 -2.07 -8.96
CA GLY A 117 -14.25 -3.39 -8.72
C GLY A 117 -13.22 -4.37 -8.18
N VAL A 118 -12.33 -3.89 -7.29
CA VAL A 118 -11.30 -4.71 -6.63
C VAL A 118 -11.94 -5.78 -5.76
N ARG A 119 -11.34 -6.96 -5.77
CA ARG A 119 -11.75 -8.08 -4.93
C ARG A 119 -10.76 -8.28 -3.79
N HIS A 120 -11.23 -8.93 -2.74
CA HIS A 120 -10.35 -9.55 -1.76
C HIS A 120 -9.53 -10.67 -2.41
N SER A 121 -8.32 -10.88 -1.90
CA SER A 121 -7.53 -12.08 -2.18
C SER A 121 -8.23 -13.33 -1.63
N ASP A 122 -7.79 -14.50 -2.10
CA ASP A 122 -8.29 -15.76 -1.58
C ASP A 122 -7.97 -15.91 -0.08
N VAL A 123 -8.86 -16.57 0.67
CA VAL A 123 -8.75 -16.71 2.13
C VAL A 123 -7.40 -17.31 2.54
N GLY A 124 -6.69 -16.59 3.41
CA GLY A 124 -5.37 -16.98 3.90
C GLY A 124 -4.21 -16.63 2.97
N SER A 125 -4.46 -15.84 1.92
CA SER A 125 -3.44 -15.28 1.04
C SER A 125 -3.47 -13.76 1.02
N VAL A 126 -2.32 -13.14 0.76
CA VAL A 126 -2.19 -11.67 0.67
C VAL A 126 -2.51 -11.15 -0.74
N ASN A 127 -2.22 -11.94 -1.78
CA ASN A 127 -2.21 -11.50 -3.17
C ASN A 127 -2.52 -12.63 -4.19
N HIS A 128 -2.94 -13.81 -3.75
CA HIS A 128 -3.46 -14.84 -4.64
C HIS A 128 -4.94 -14.58 -4.96
N TYR A 129 -5.32 -14.68 -6.23
CA TYR A 129 -6.70 -14.50 -6.66
C TYR A 129 -7.17 -15.66 -7.55
N SER A 130 -8.17 -16.41 -7.09
CA SER A 130 -8.78 -17.49 -7.87
C SER A 130 -9.54 -16.99 -9.10
N GLN A 131 -9.95 -15.72 -9.08
CA GLN A 131 -10.61 -14.95 -10.14
C GLN A 131 -9.81 -13.68 -10.44
N GLU A 132 -10.24 -12.88 -11.42
CA GLU A 132 -9.60 -11.60 -11.72
C GLU A 132 -9.59 -10.67 -10.50
N PRO A 133 -8.42 -10.08 -10.13
CA PRO A 133 -8.27 -9.28 -8.91
C PRO A 133 -9.10 -7.99 -8.90
N PHE A 134 -9.53 -7.53 -10.07
CA PHE A 134 -10.36 -6.35 -10.25
C PHE A 134 -11.16 -6.46 -11.57
N LEU A 135 -12.21 -5.65 -11.71
CA LEU A 135 -13.06 -5.66 -12.91
C LEU A 135 -12.55 -4.73 -14.01
N TYR A 136 -12.01 -3.57 -13.63
CA TYR A 136 -11.55 -2.56 -14.59
C TYR A 136 -10.27 -1.89 -14.12
N GLY A 137 -9.37 -1.64 -15.08
CA GLY A 137 -8.26 -0.73 -14.88
C GLY A 137 -8.76 0.70 -14.66
N GLY A 138 -8.03 1.47 -13.87
CA GLY A 138 -8.35 2.84 -13.52
C GLY A 138 -9.52 2.99 -12.55
N ILE A 139 -9.80 4.26 -12.23
CA ILE A 139 -10.94 4.67 -11.41
C ILE A 139 -12.13 4.98 -12.33
N THR A 140 -13.17 4.16 -12.25
CA THR A 140 -14.37 4.18 -13.09
C THR A 140 -15.57 4.79 -12.35
N CYS A 141 -16.73 4.88 -13.01
CA CYS A 141 -17.95 5.45 -12.45
C CYS A 141 -18.31 4.87 -11.08
N GLU A 142 -18.14 3.56 -10.91
CA GLU A 142 -18.52 2.80 -9.72
C GLU A 142 -17.80 3.32 -8.46
N SER A 143 -16.54 3.78 -8.59
CA SER A 143 -15.70 4.25 -7.49
C SER A 143 -16.23 5.53 -6.83
N CYS A 144 -17.08 6.28 -7.51
CA CYS A 144 -17.69 7.52 -6.99
C CYS A 144 -19.22 7.42 -6.88
N HIS A 145 -19.84 6.60 -7.73
CA HIS A 145 -21.30 6.52 -7.87
C HIS A 145 -21.91 5.23 -7.27
N GLY A 146 -21.08 4.31 -6.77
CA GLY A 146 -21.51 3.00 -6.28
C GLY A 146 -21.93 2.08 -7.42
N ASP A 147 -22.68 1.01 -7.13
CA ASP A 147 -23.18 0.08 -8.14
C ASP A 147 -24.01 0.81 -9.22
N THR A 148 -23.47 0.88 -10.44
CA THR A 148 -24.13 1.58 -11.56
C THR A 148 -24.89 0.64 -12.50
N LYS A 149 -24.96 -0.66 -12.21
CA LYS A 149 -25.52 -1.66 -13.13
C LYS A 149 -26.95 -1.34 -13.59
N ALA A 150 -27.84 -0.97 -12.66
CA ALA A 150 -29.22 -0.63 -13.00
C ALA A 150 -29.30 0.64 -13.87
N HIS A 151 -28.41 1.62 -13.63
CA HIS A 151 -28.32 2.84 -14.42
C HIS A 151 -27.90 2.54 -15.85
N VAL A 152 -26.84 1.75 -16.05
CA VAL A 152 -26.36 1.35 -17.37
C VAL A 152 -27.43 0.54 -18.13
N LEU A 153 -28.02 -0.47 -17.49
CA LEU A 153 -29.05 -1.32 -18.12
C LEU A 153 -30.33 -0.58 -18.51
N SER A 154 -30.63 0.53 -17.82
CA SER A 154 -31.80 1.36 -18.11
C SER A 154 -31.50 2.55 -19.03
N ALA A 155 -30.31 2.58 -19.65
CA ALA A 155 -29.82 3.70 -20.46
C ALA A 155 -29.90 5.05 -19.73
N GLY A 156 -29.53 5.04 -18.44
CA GLY A 156 -29.43 6.22 -17.60
C GLY A 156 -30.71 6.61 -16.84
N LYS A 157 -31.80 5.84 -16.96
CA LYS A 157 -33.08 6.16 -16.30
C LYS A 157 -33.07 5.88 -14.80
N ALA A 158 -32.43 4.79 -14.37
CA ALA A 158 -32.27 4.49 -12.95
C ALA A 158 -31.26 5.45 -12.32
N ALA A 159 -31.55 5.94 -11.12
CA ALA A 159 -30.66 6.85 -10.43
C ALA A 159 -29.39 6.13 -9.94
N VAL A 160 -28.28 6.87 -9.90
CA VAL A 160 -27.05 6.51 -9.17
C VAL A 160 -26.84 7.47 -8.01
N ILE A 161 -25.92 7.13 -7.12
CA ILE A 161 -25.48 8.06 -6.08
C ILE A 161 -24.93 9.30 -6.75
N ASN A 162 -25.35 10.47 -6.31
CA ASN A 162 -24.78 11.73 -6.77
C ASN A 162 -23.99 12.35 -5.62
N PRO A 163 -22.64 12.38 -5.68
CA PRO A 163 -21.81 12.93 -4.63
C PRO A 163 -22.19 14.36 -4.21
N ALA A 164 -22.68 15.19 -5.14
CA ALA A 164 -23.10 16.56 -4.85
C ALA A 164 -24.38 16.66 -3.99
N LYS A 165 -25.13 15.55 -3.85
CA LYS A 165 -26.33 15.46 -3.00
C LYS A 165 -26.07 14.82 -1.64
N LEU A 166 -24.86 14.30 -1.40
CA LEU A 166 -24.47 13.72 -0.12
C LEU A 166 -24.18 14.82 0.91
N ASP A 167 -24.31 14.49 2.19
CA ASP A 167 -23.71 15.31 3.24
C ASP A 167 -22.18 15.34 3.11
N ALA A 168 -21.54 16.28 3.81
CA ALA A 168 -20.13 16.54 3.63
C ALA A 168 -19.23 15.36 4.01
N ASP A 169 -19.58 14.59 5.04
CA ASP A 169 -18.78 13.44 5.48
C ASP A 169 -18.78 12.34 4.41
N ARG A 170 -19.96 11.95 3.92
CA ARG A 170 -20.10 10.92 2.87
C ARG A 170 -19.55 11.38 1.53
N ARG A 171 -19.70 12.65 1.18
CA ARG A 171 -19.12 13.24 -0.03
C ARG A 171 -17.60 13.21 0.02
N ASP A 172 -17.01 13.72 1.09
CA ASP A 172 -15.55 13.86 1.21
C ASP A 172 -14.89 12.47 1.39
N SER A 173 -15.61 11.51 1.99
CA SER A 173 -15.19 10.09 2.12
C SER A 173 -14.83 9.42 0.80
N ILE A 174 -15.51 9.79 -0.30
CA ILE A 174 -15.22 9.25 -1.63
C ILE A 174 -13.78 9.60 -2.03
N CYS A 175 -13.37 10.86 -1.85
CA CYS A 175 -12.01 11.31 -2.14
C CYS A 175 -11.00 10.77 -1.13
N MET A 176 -11.35 10.79 0.16
CA MET A 176 -10.50 10.33 1.25
C MET A 176 -10.13 8.85 1.14
N SER A 177 -10.99 8.04 0.53
CA SER A 177 -10.72 6.61 0.32
C SER A 177 -9.38 6.33 -0.37
N CYS A 178 -8.90 7.30 -1.18
CA CYS A 178 -7.66 7.22 -1.96
C CYS A 178 -6.67 8.36 -1.69
N HIS A 179 -7.13 9.55 -1.27
CA HIS A 179 -6.30 10.77 -1.10
C HIS A 179 -5.99 11.12 0.37
N LEU A 180 -6.20 10.16 1.27
CA LEU A 180 -5.80 10.26 2.66
C LEU A 180 -5.23 8.92 3.11
N GLU A 181 -3.95 8.94 3.46
CA GLU A 181 -3.23 7.78 4.01
C GLU A 181 -2.84 8.00 5.48
N GLY A 182 -2.53 9.26 5.85
CA GLY A 182 -1.99 9.58 7.17
C GLY A 182 -0.51 9.21 7.30
N ASP A 183 0.02 9.27 8.51
CA ASP A 183 1.27 8.57 8.85
C ASP A 183 0.99 7.08 9.08
N VAL A 184 -0.20 6.75 9.59
CA VAL A 184 -0.69 5.38 9.75
C VAL A 184 -2.18 5.31 9.44
N SER A 185 -2.62 4.26 8.76
CA SER A 185 -4.04 3.91 8.61
C SER A 185 -4.32 2.54 9.22
N VAL A 186 -5.42 2.43 9.96
CA VAL A 186 -5.82 1.22 10.69
C VAL A 186 -7.21 0.78 10.26
N GLU A 187 -7.35 -0.47 9.86
CA GLU A 187 -8.66 -1.08 9.59
C GLU A 187 -9.51 -1.18 10.85
N LYS A 188 -10.77 -0.78 10.73
CA LYS A 188 -11.77 -0.99 11.79
C LYS A 188 -12.00 -2.49 11.97
N GLU A 189 -12.28 -2.90 13.19
CA GLU A 189 -12.52 -4.30 13.51
C GLU A 189 -13.61 -4.92 12.61
N GLY A 190 -13.29 -6.04 11.97
CA GLY A 190 -14.19 -6.76 11.06
C GLY A 190 -14.58 -5.98 9.79
N ARG A 191 -13.80 -4.96 9.40
CA ARG A 191 -14.06 -4.12 8.22
C ARG A 191 -12.80 -3.99 7.39
N SER A 192 -12.95 -4.10 6.09
CA SER A 192 -11.87 -3.80 5.14
C SER A 192 -12.25 -2.60 4.27
N PRO A 193 -11.32 -1.69 3.98
CA PRO A 193 -11.55 -0.58 3.06
C PRO A 193 -11.79 -1.04 1.61
N VAL A 194 -11.48 -2.28 1.25
CA VAL A 194 -11.87 -2.88 -0.03
C VAL A 194 -13.40 -2.95 -0.16
N ASP A 195 -14.11 -3.07 0.96
CA ASP A 195 -15.59 -3.12 1.01
C ASP A 195 -16.25 -1.74 1.06
N PHE A 196 -15.47 -0.65 1.03
CA PHE A 196 -16.01 0.71 1.06
C PHE A 196 -16.93 0.96 -0.14
N LYS A 197 -18.11 1.52 0.13
CA LYS A 197 -19.09 1.88 -0.89
C LYS A 197 -19.30 3.39 -0.90
N PRO A 198 -19.24 4.05 -2.07
CA PRO A 198 -19.61 5.45 -2.18
C PRO A 198 -21.00 5.70 -1.60
N GLY A 199 -21.16 6.81 -0.88
CA GLY A 199 -22.36 7.10 -0.10
C GLY A 199 -22.27 6.63 1.36
N GLU A 200 -21.24 5.89 1.76
CA GLU A 200 -20.91 5.63 3.16
C GLU A 200 -19.79 6.55 3.68
N SER A 201 -19.55 6.53 4.99
CA SER A 201 -18.42 7.21 5.61
C SER A 201 -17.21 6.28 5.62
N ILE A 202 -16.06 6.73 5.11
CA ILE A 202 -14.82 5.94 5.12
C ILE A 202 -14.33 5.65 6.54
N SER A 203 -14.71 6.50 7.51
CA SER A 203 -14.40 6.31 8.94
C SER A 203 -15.04 5.06 9.57
N ARG A 204 -15.93 4.38 8.84
CA ARG A 204 -16.47 3.06 9.20
C ARG A 204 -15.52 1.91 8.89
N TYR A 205 -14.52 2.16 8.05
CA TYR A 205 -13.59 1.16 7.52
C TYR A 205 -12.15 1.43 7.97
N LEU A 206 -11.76 2.71 8.06
CA LEU A 206 -10.41 3.11 8.43
C LEU A 206 -10.42 4.15 9.56
N SER A 207 -9.36 4.13 10.36
CA SER A 207 -8.92 5.26 11.17
C SER A 207 -7.58 5.74 10.66
N TYR A 208 -7.48 7.04 10.36
CA TYR A 208 -6.25 7.69 9.93
C TYR A 208 -5.60 8.42 11.09
N PHE A 209 -4.29 8.25 11.23
CA PHE A 209 -3.50 8.87 12.27
C PHE A 209 -2.35 9.66 11.67
N VAL A 210 -2.01 10.77 12.32
CA VAL A 210 -0.80 11.54 12.03
C VAL A 210 -0.09 11.91 13.31
N TYR A 211 1.22 12.07 13.27
CA TYR A 211 1.94 12.63 14.41
C TYR A 211 1.55 14.09 14.63
N ALA A 212 1.32 14.45 15.88
CA ALA A 212 0.91 15.78 16.31
C ALA A 212 2.02 16.82 16.12
N SER A 213 2.31 17.21 14.88
CA SER A 213 3.32 18.22 14.56
C SER A 213 2.69 19.59 14.28
N ALA A 214 3.48 20.65 14.41
CA ALA A 214 3.01 22.04 14.27
C ALA A 214 2.74 22.50 12.82
N GLY A 215 2.62 21.58 11.85
CA GLY A 215 2.53 21.94 10.43
C GLY A 215 1.76 20.94 9.58
N ALA A 216 1.31 21.42 8.42
CA ALA A 216 0.79 20.54 7.36
C ALA A 216 1.95 19.77 6.71
N THR A 217 1.66 18.55 6.25
CA THR A 217 2.67 17.57 5.86
C THR A 217 3.20 17.73 4.43
N ALA A 218 4.46 17.36 4.20
CA ALA A 218 5.08 17.20 2.89
C ALA A 218 5.00 15.73 2.36
N ARG A 219 4.24 14.85 3.03
CA ARG A 219 3.97 13.48 2.58
C ARG A 219 3.10 13.45 1.33
N GLY A 220 3.30 12.43 0.50
CA GLY A 220 2.33 12.03 -0.52
C GLY A 220 1.02 11.57 0.11
N VAL A 221 -0.05 11.54 -0.70
CA VAL A 221 -1.41 11.12 -0.33
C VAL A 221 -1.97 11.87 0.90
N SER A 222 -1.59 13.13 1.06
CA SER A 222 -2.00 14.02 2.14
C SER A 222 -2.81 15.24 1.66
N GLU A 223 -3.40 15.19 0.45
CA GLU A 223 -4.13 16.35 -0.09
C GLU A 223 -5.29 16.77 0.81
N VAL A 224 -5.97 15.78 1.43
CA VAL A 224 -7.08 16.02 2.36
C VAL A 224 -6.59 16.78 3.61
N GLU A 225 -5.44 16.37 4.17
CA GLU A 225 -4.85 17.04 5.33
C GLU A 225 -4.51 18.50 5.00
N GLN A 226 -3.75 18.71 3.92
CA GLN A 226 -3.32 20.02 3.45
C GLN A 226 -4.52 20.94 3.15
N PHE A 227 -5.49 20.43 2.40
CA PHE A 227 -6.72 21.14 2.07
C PHE A 227 -7.49 21.54 3.33
N ASN A 228 -7.56 20.69 4.35
CA ASN A 228 -8.26 21.01 5.59
C ASN A 228 -7.56 22.10 6.41
N THR A 229 -6.25 22.28 6.24
CA THR A 229 -5.52 23.42 6.83
C THR A 229 -5.66 24.72 6.04
N SER A 230 -6.21 24.69 4.83
CA SER A 230 -6.38 25.91 4.01
C SER A 230 -7.36 26.90 4.66
N MET A 231 -7.12 28.20 4.48
CA MET A 231 -8.07 29.24 4.90
C MET A 231 -9.41 29.10 4.16
N CYS A 232 -9.39 28.64 2.90
CA CYS A 232 -10.57 28.40 2.08
C CYS A 232 -11.51 27.39 2.74
N LYS A 233 -10.99 26.22 3.16
CA LYS A 233 -11.76 25.18 3.84
C LYS A 233 -12.20 25.63 5.23
N ARG A 234 -11.31 26.24 6.02
CA ARG A 234 -11.64 26.72 7.37
C ARG A 234 -12.74 27.80 7.37
N ALA A 235 -12.69 28.75 6.44
CA ALA A 235 -13.68 29.83 6.36
C ALA A 235 -15.03 29.37 5.78
N SER A 236 -15.01 28.42 4.85
CA SER A 236 -16.22 27.97 4.13
C SER A 236 -16.87 26.73 4.74
N GLY A 237 -16.17 26.01 5.62
CA GLY A 237 -16.63 24.78 6.25
C GLY A 237 -17.00 23.70 5.23
N SER A 238 -18.13 23.04 5.46
CA SER A 238 -18.64 21.93 4.63
C SER A 238 -18.99 22.32 3.18
N LYS A 239 -19.18 23.61 2.90
CA LYS A 239 -19.45 24.13 1.55
C LYS A 239 -18.22 24.06 0.62
N MET A 240 -17.03 23.92 1.18
CA MET A 240 -15.77 23.79 0.43
C MET A 240 -15.32 22.34 0.41
N SER A 241 -15.12 21.80 -0.80
CA SER A 241 -14.83 20.42 -1.11
C SER A 241 -13.84 20.32 -2.27
N CYS A 242 -13.29 19.14 -2.50
CA CYS A 242 -12.39 18.86 -3.64
C CYS A 242 -13.04 19.25 -4.97
N THR A 243 -14.35 19.04 -5.11
CA THR A 243 -15.11 19.29 -6.35
C THR A 243 -15.39 20.76 -6.65
N ASN A 244 -15.10 21.67 -5.71
CA ASN A 244 -15.16 23.10 -6.00
C ASN A 244 -14.00 23.55 -6.92
N CYS A 245 -12.89 22.82 -6.89
CA CYS A 245 -11.71 23.10 -7.71
C CYS A 245 -11.53 22.07 -8.84
N HIS A 246 -11.79 20.79 -8.55
CA HIS A 246 -11.64 19.68 -9.50
C HIS A 246 -12.98 19.23 -10.09
N ASP A 247 -12.95 18.79 -11.34
CA ASP A 247 -14.08 18.11 -11.97
C ASP A 247 -13.69 16.64 -12.20
N PRO A 248 -14.29 15.69 -11.46
CA PRO A 248 -14.00 14.26 -11.66
C PRO A 248 -14.32 13.74 -13.06
N HIS A 249 -15.16 14.45 -13.83
CA HIS A 249 -15.54 14.08 -15.19
C HIS A 249 -14.78 14.84 -16.27
N TYR A 250 -13.95 15.82 -15.88
CA TYR A 250 -13.23 16.65 -16.84
C TYR A 250 -11.82 17.00 -16.37
N THR A 251 -10.83 16.69 -17.21
CA THR A 251 -9.45 17.14 -17.00
C THR A 251 -9.11 18.21 -18.05
N PRO A 252 -8.81 19.46 -17.65
CA PRO A 252 -8.48 20.51 -18.60
C PRO A 252 -7.16 20.20 -19.36
N PRO A 253 -7.13 20.39 -20.69
CA PRO A 253 -5.90 20.34 -21.48
C PRO A 253 -4.86 21.34 -20.96
N ALA A 254 -3.58 21.08 -21.18
CA ALA A 254 -2.49 21.89 -20.65
C ALA A 254 -2.64 23.40 -20.94
N ALA A 255 -3.09 23.77 -22.14
CA ALA A 255 -3.30 25.16 -22.55
C ALA A 255 -4.45 25.87 -21.81
N GLU A 256 -5.41 25.13 -21.25
CA GLU A 256 -6.60 25.68 -20.59
C GLU A 256 -6.48 25.69 -19.06
N ARG A 257 -5.50 24.97 -18.49
CA ARG A 257 -5.37 24.77 -17.03
C ARG A 257 -5.37 26.09 -16.25
N ALA A 258 -4.57 27.07 -16.69
CA ALA A 258 -4.46 28.35 -16.01
C ALA A 258 -5.82 29.07 -15.95
N VAL A 259 -6.54 29.13 -17.08
CA VAL A 259 -7.87 29.77 -17.14
C VAL A 259 -8.90 28.99 -16.32
N PHE A 260 -8.89 27.66 -16.43
CA PHE A 260 -9.81 26.78 -15.71
C PHE A 260 -9.68 26.95 -14.19
N TYR A 261 -8.47 26.82 -13.64
CA TYR A 261 -8.25 26.92 -12.20
C TYR A 261 -8.38 28.35 -11.69
N ARG A 262 -7.95 29.36 -12.47
CA ARG A 262 -8.20 30.77 -12.15
C ARG A 262 -9.69 31.04 -11.93
N ALA A 263 -10.57 30.52 -12.80
CA ALA A 263 -12.01 30.69 -12.65
C ALA A 263 -12.55 30.12 -11.33
N LYS A 264 -11.97 29.01 -10.83
CA LYS A 264 -12.34 28.42 -9.52
C LYS A 264 -11.96 29.35 -8.36
N CYS A 265 -10.75 29.92 -8.38
CA CYS A 265 -10.31 30.88 -7.37
C CYS A 265 -11.20 32.15 -7.38
N LEU A 266 -11.50 32.66 -8.58
CA LEU A 266 -12.29 33.87 -8.76
C LEU A 266 -13.78 33.69 -8.42
N ALA A 267 -14.27 32.48 -8.20
CA ALA A 267 -15.64 32.27 -7.70
C ALA A 267 -15.85 32.93 -6.31
N CYS A 268 -14.79 32.96 -5.48
CA CYS A 268 -14.80 33.63 -4.17
C CYS A 268 -13.94 34.90 -4.15
N HIS A 269 -12.83 34.93 -4.89
CA HIS A 269 -11.94 36.10 -4.99
C HIS A 269 -12.36 37.06 -6.11
N ASN A 270 -13.64 37.38 -6.20
CA ASN A 270 -14.25 38.14 -7.31
C ASN A 270 -14.18 39.67 -7.17
N GLN A 271 -13.51 40.20 -6.15
CA GLN A 271 -13.45 41.64 -5.93
C GLN A 271 -12.76 42.34 -7.11
N PRO A 272 -13.40 43.31 -7.79
CA PRO A 272 -12.91 43.84 -9.07
C PRO A 272 -11.49 44.42 -9.02
N ALA A 273 -11.11 45.06 -7.92
CA ALA A 273 -9.75 45.55 -7.72
C ALA A 273 -8.74 44.39 -7.66
N PHE A 274 -9.02 43.37 -6.86
CA PHE A 274 -8.17 42.18 -6.75
C PHE A 274 -8.02 41.47 -8.10
N VAL A 275 -9.11 41.24 -8.82
CA VAL A 275 -9.09 40.55 -10.13
C VAL A 275 -8.19 41.26 -11.15
N ARG A 276 -8.17 42.60 -11.12
CA ARG A 276 -7.37 43.42 -12.04
C ARG A 276 -5.91 43.59 -11.61
N GLU A 277 -5.67 43.76 -10.32
CA GLU A 277 -4.37 44.23 -9.82
C GLU A 277 -3.49 43.11 -9.24
N HIS A 278 -4.08 41.96 -8.89
CA HIS A 278 -3.31 40.86 -8.33
C HIS A 278 -2.54 40.12 -9.43
N HIS A 279 -1.27 40.51 -9.59
CA HIS A 279 -0.30 39.94 -10.53
C HIS A 279 -0.81 39.89 -11.98
N PRO A 280 -1.08 41.04 -12.63
CA PRO A 280 -1.56 41.08 -14.02
C PRO A 280 -0.60 40.36 -14.99
N GLU A 281 0.69 40.33 -14.68
CA GLU A 281 1.75 39.65 -15.42
C GLU A 281 1.64 38.12 -15.40
N ASN A 282 0.94 37.53 -14.42
CA ASN A 282 0.74 36.10 -14.32
C ASN A 282 -0.69 35.76 -13.89
N GLN A 283 -1.48 35.30 -14.86
CA GLN A 283 -2.88 34.94 -14.62
C GLN A 283 -3.04 33.54 -13.99
N ASP A 284 -2.00 32.71 -13.96
CA ASP A 284 -2.05 31.37 -13.36
C ASP A 284 -1.88 31.45 -11.84
N CYS A 285 -2.99 31.46 -11.11
CA CYS A 285 -2.95 31.47 -9.64
C CYS A 285 -2.26 30.22 -9.07
N THR A 286 -2.30 29.09 -9.77
CA THR A 286 -1.77 27.82 -9.25
C THR A 286 -0.25 27.77 -9.26
N SER A 287 0.41 28.51 -10.17
CA SER A 287 1.88 28.52 -10.26
C SER A 287 2.56 29.04 -8.99
N CYS A 288 1.89 29.94 -8.26
CA CYS A 288 2.39 30.51 -7.01
C CYS A 288 1.68 29.92 -5.80
N HIS A 289 0.35 29.81 -5.81
CA HIS A 289 -0.41 29.42 -4.61
C HIS A 289 -0.54 27.90 -4.42
N MET A 290 -0.23 27.11 -5.45
CA MET A 290 -0.21 25.64 -5.39
C MET A 290 1.09 25.12 -6.02
N PRO A 291 2.26 25.51 -5.47
CA PRO A 291 3.54 25.13 -6.05
C PRO A 291 3.73 23.62 -6.00
N ARG A 292 4.54 23.12 -6.95
CA ARG A 292 4.97 21.72 -6.92
C ARG A 292 6.14 21.55 -5.95
N SER A 293 6.04 20.57 -5.07
CA SER A 293 7.10 20.14 -4.16
C SER A 293 7.46 18.67 -4.40
N ARG A 294 8.52 18.20 -3.76
CA ARG A 294 8.82 16.76 -3.67
C ARG A 294 8.05 16.19 -2.48
N ALA A 295 7.49 14.99 -2.62
CA ALA A 295 7.00 14.23 -1.48
C ALA A 295 8.19 13.63 -0.69
N GLU A 296 8.16 13.71 0.63
CA GLU A 296 9.26 13.19 1.47
C GLU A 296 9.27 11.66 1.54
N ASN A 297 8.10 11.03 1.63
CA ASN A 297 7.92 9.57 1.75
C ASN A 297 7.79 8.84 0.40
N ILE A 298 7.61 9.56 -0.71
CA ILE A 298 7.51 8.96 -2.04
C ILE A 298 8.59 9.56 -2.95
N PRO A 299 9.75 8.89 -3.06
CA PRO A 299 10.81 9.31 -3.96
C PRO A 299 10.30 9.51 -5.39
N HIS A 300 10.84 10.53 -6.07
CA HIS A 300 10.56 10.82 -7.48
C HIS A 300 9.12 11.23 -7.82
N VAL A 301 8.28 11.52 -6.82
CA VAL A 301 6.93 12.06 -7.03
C VAL A 301 6.89 13.58 -6.80
N ALA A 302 6.50 14.31 -7.85
CA ALA A 302 6.09 15.70 -7.76
C ALA A 302 4.68 15.79 -7.17
N TRP A 303 4.58 16.53 -6.07
CA TRP A 303 3.36 16.77 -5.30
C TRP A 303 2.91 18.23 -5.47
N THR A 304 1.63 18.53 -5.29
CA THR A 304 1.12 19.92 -5.33
C THR A 304 0.63 20.35 -3.96
N ASP A 305 1.03 21.53 -3.48
CA ASP A 305 0.62 22.05 -2.17
C ASP A 305 -0.88 22.43 -2.17
N HIS A 306 -1.69 21.69 -1.38
CA HIS A 306 -3.13 21.90 -1.26
C HIS A 306 -3.54 22.82 -0.09
N ARG A 307 -2.57 23.45 0.59
CA ARG A 307 -2.83 24.44 1.66
C ARG A 307 -3.24 25.80 1.11
N ILE A 308 -2.84 26.09 -0.13
CA ILE A 308 -3.20 27.29 -0.89
C ILE A 308 -2.87 28.56 -0.09
N LEU A 309 -1.60 28.73 0.23
CA LEU A 309 -1.15 29.80 1.13
C LEU A 309 -1.32 31.18 0.49
N ARG A 310 -1.80 32.16 1.26
CA ARG A 310 -1.87 33.58 0.83
C ARG A 310 -0.48 34.13 0.47
N GLN A 311 0.54 33.73 1.22
CA GLN A 311 1.94 34.06 0.98
C GLN A 311 2.66 32.78 0.55
N PRO A 312 2.94 32.62 -0.77
CA PRO A 312 3.40 31.36 -1.32
C PRO A 312 4.85 30.98 -0.94
N MET A 313 5.63 31.95 -0.45
CA MET A 313 7.05 31.77 -0.09
C MET A 313 7.29 31.32 1.35
N MET A 314 6.26 31.04 2.15
CA MET A 314 6.47 30.41 3.46
C MET A 314 6.77 28.92 3.27
N ASN A 315 8.05 28.60 3.18
CA ASN A 315 8.55 27.23 3.16
C ASN A 315 8.21 26.53 4.49
N LEU A 316 7.73 25.28 4.40
CA LEU A 316 7.69 24.39 5.58
C LEU A 316 9.09 24.09 6.13
N ALA A 317 10.13 24.23 5.29
CA ALA A 317 11.52 24.01 5.69
C ALA A 317 12.03 24.98 6.77
N ASP A 318 11.37 26.12 7.01
CA ASP A 318 11.76 27.09 8.04
C ASP A 318 11.04 26.88 9.38
N ALA A 319 10.03 26.00 9.43
CA ALA A 319 9.42 25.60 10.68
C ALA A 319 10.18 24.37 11.20
N ASN A 320 10.99 24.53 12.25
CA ASN A 320 11.45 23.39 13.05
C ASN A 320 10.19 22.64 13.49
N PRO A 321 9.85 21.47 12.92
CA PRO A 321 8.65 20.78 13.33
C PRO A 321 8.91 20.39 14.78
N ILE A 322 8.03 20.82 15.68
CA ILE A 322 7.96 20.15 16.98
C ILE A 322 7.47 18.74 16.62
N HIS A 323 8.41 17.80 16.60
CA HIS A 323 8.10 16.39 16.45
C HIS A 323 7.45 15.96 17.75
N SER A 324 6.16 15.64 17.66
CA SER A 324 5.46 14.97 18.74
C SER A 324 5.47 13.49 18.43
N ASP A 325 5.84 12.69 19.43
CA ASP A 325 5.72 11.24 19.36
C ASP A 325 4.27 10.79 19.62
N THR A 326 3.28 11.67 19.47
CA THR A 326 1.87 11.35 19.73
C THR A 326 1.11 11.27 18.42
N LEU A 327 0.58 10.08 18.11
CA LEU A 327 -0.37 9.87 17.02
C LEU A 327 -1.74 10.43 17.41
N MET A 328 -2.28 11.28 16.54
CA MET A 328 -3.61 11.86 16.67
C MET A 328 -4.51 11.37 15.52
N PRO A 329 -5.72 10.89 15.82
CA PRO A 329 -6.67 10.55 14.78
C PRO A 329 -7.11 11.80 14.02
N ILE A 330 -7.18 11.70 12.71
CA ILE A 330 -7.67 12.76 11.82
C ILE A 330 -8.81 12.22 10.97
N PHE A 331 -9.85 13.03 10.79
CA PHE A 331 -11.05 12.66 10.02
C PHE A 331 -11.66 11.31 10.43
N SER A 332 -11.44 10.90 11.68
CA SER A 332 -11.79 9.58 12.21
C SER A 332 -12.57 9.76 13.52
N PRO A 333 -13.82 10.28 13.47
CA PRO A 333 -14.58 10.63 14.68
C PRO A 333 -14.95 9.41 15.55
N SER A 334 -14.86 8.20 14.99
CA SER A 334 -15.18 6.93 15.63
C SER A 334 -13.93 6.16 16.10
N THR A 335 -12.75 6.79 16.17
CA THR A 335 -11.51 6.14 16.61
C THR A 335 -11.63 5.56 18.02
N THR A 336 -11.25 4.30 18.16
CA THR A 336 -11.26 3.55 19.41
C THR A 336 -9.84 3.45 20.02
N GLN A 337 -9.76 3.00 21.28
CA GLN A 337 -8.47 2.68 21.90
C GLN A 337 -7.75 1.55 21.15
N ARG A 338 -8.51 0.55 20.66
CA ARG A 338 -8.03 -0.52 19.77
C ARG A 338 -7.36 0.06 18.52
N ASP A 339 -8.03 0.96 17.81
CA ASP A 339 -7.48 1.57 16.60
C ASP A 339 -6.18 2.33 16.92
N THR A 340 -6.13 3.02 18.05
CA THR A 340 -4.95 3.78 18.47
C THR A 340 -3.80 2.85 18.86
N ALA A 341 -4.09 1.72 19.52
CA ALA A 341 -3.09 0.71 19.87
C ALA A 341 -2.44 0.11 18.61
N LEU A 342 -3.27 -0.24 17.62
CA LEU A 342 -2.81 -0.75 16.33
C LEU A 342 -2.05 0.30 15.53
N ALA A 343 -2.41 1.58 15.65
CA ALA A 343 -1.69 2.66 14.99
C ALA A 343 -0.25 2.79 15.51
N TYR A 344 -0.07 2.78 16.84
CA TYR A 344 1.26 2.78 17.44
C TYR A 344 2.04 1.50 17.15
N TYR A 345 1.36 0.35 17.06
CA TYR A 345 1.98 -0.90 16.63
C TYR A 345 2.56 -0.78 15.21
N ALA A 346 1.75 -0.34 14.24
CA ALA A 346 2.19 -0.15 12.86
C ALA A 346 3.36 0.84 12.76
N ALA A 347 3.25 2.01 13.41
CA ALA A 347 4.33 2.98 13.47
C ALA A 347 5.65 2.40 14.02
N ALA A 348 5.58 1.60 15.08
CA ALA A 348 6.75 0.95 15.67
C ALA A 348 7.38 -0.09 14.73
N MET A 349 6.57 -0.80 13.94
CA MET A 349 7.04 -1.75 12.93
C MET A 349 7.68 -1.05 11.73
N GLU A 350 7.25 0.17 11.41
CA GLU A 350 7.84 1.03 10.36
C GLU A 350 9.10 1.78 10.80
N GLY A 351 9.59 1.52 12.01
CA GLY A 351 10.87 2.04 12.50
C GLY A 351 10.77 3.17 13.54
N HIS A 352 9.56 3.58 13.94
CA HIS A 352 9.37 4.52 15.06
C HIS A 352 9.53 3.76 16.40
N SER A 353 10.75 3.31 16.69
CA SER A 353 11.02 2.40 17.82
C SER A 353 10.62 2.97 19.20
N GLY A 354 10.52 4.30 19.32
CA GLY A 354 10.04 4.99 20.52
C GLY A 354 8.59 4.67 20.88
N ASP A 355 7.78 4.23 19.92
CA ASP A 355 6.37 3.91 20.14
C ASP A 355 6.13 2.49 20.64
N ARG A 356 7.16 1.63 20.64
CA ARG A 356 7.00 0.20 20.98
C ARG A 356 6.43 -0.04 22.37
N GLU A 357 6.95 0.62 23.40
CA GLU A 357 6.47 0.44 24.77
C GLU A 357 5.02 0.89 24.92
N ARG A 358 4.67 2.04 24.31
CA ARG A 358 3.31 2.57 24.30
C ARG A 358 2.36 1.63 23.57
N ALA A 359 2.75 1.19 22.37
CA ALA A 359 1.99 0.23 21.58
C ALA A 359 1.73 -1.07 22.36
N TYR A 360 2.75 -1.64 23.01
CA TYR A 360 2.60 -2.84 23.82
C TYR A 360 1.61 -2.66 24.98
N ALA A 361 1.72 -1.55 25.72
CA ALA A 361 0.80 -1.26 26.82
C ALA A 361 -0.65 -1.09 26.33
N MET A 362 -0.85 -0.38 25.21
CA MET A 362 -2.17 -0.16 24.63
C MET A 362 -2.77 -1.43 24.04
N LEU A 363 -1.97 -2.26 23.35
CA LEU A 363 -2.40 -3.56 22.83
C LEU A 363 -2.80 -4.50 23.97
N THR A 364 -2.06 -4.48 25.08
CA THR A 364 -2.39 -5.27 26.27
C THR A 364 -3.75 -4.86 26.85
N ALA A 365 -4.01 -3.55 26.97
CA ALA A 365 -5.30 -3.04 27.45
C ALA A 365 -6.45 -3.32 26.46
N ALA A 366 -6.18 -3.23 25.16
CA ALA A 366 -7.14 -3.57 24.11
C ALA A 366 -7.50 -5.06 24.16
N HIS A 367 -6.51 -5.95 24.28
CA HIS A 367 -6.74 -7.40 24.41
C HIS A 367 -7.49 -7.78 25.69
N GLN A 368 -7.29 -7.06 26.79
CA GLN A 368 -8.07 -7.25 28.02
C GLN A 368 -9.54 -6.84 27.85
N SER A 369 -9.80 -5.82 27.02
CA SER A 369 -11.14 -5.32 26.77
C SER A 369 -11.89 -6.19 25.76
N ASP A 370 -11.19 -6.66 24.74
CA ASP A 370 -11.69 -7.61 23.75
C ASP A 370 -10.65 -8.72 23.51
N PRO A 371 -10.81 -9.88 24.18
CA PRO A 371 -9.91 -11.01 24.03
C PRO A 371 -9.98 -11.71 22.68
N ASP A 372 -11.01 -11.49 21.86
CA ASP A 372 -11.23 -12.21 20.59
C ASP A 372 -10.82 -11.38 19.36
N ASP A 373 -10.31 -10.16 19.55
CA ASP A 373 -9.77 -9.34 18.46
C ASP A 373 -8.46 -9.92 17.91
N VAL A 374 -8.57 -10.59 16.77
CA VAL A 374 -7.49 -11.30 16.09
C VAL A 374 -6.30 -10.39 15.79
N GLU A 375 -6.53 -9.16 15.34
CA GLU A 375 -5.45 -8.24 14.96
C GLU A 375 -4.65 -7.82 16.19
N VAL A 376 -5.35 -7.39 17.24
CA VAL A 376 -4.72 -6.99 18.51
C VAL A 376 -3.94 -8.16 19.12
N MET A 377 -4.52 -9.35 19.13
CA MET A 377 -3.90 -10.55 19.66
C MET A 377 -2.63 -10.92 18.88
N ARG A 378 -2.68 -10.83 17.55
CA ARG A 378 -1.53 -11.09 16.66
C ARG A 378 -0.43 -10.07 16.86
N SER A 379 -0.75 -8.77 16.87
CA SER A 379 0.20 -7.69 17.13
C SER A 379 0.87 -7.82 18.50
N LEU A 380 0.11 -8.17 19.54
CA LEU A 380 0.64 -8.41 20.87
C LEU A 380 1.55 -9.66 20.90
N GLY A 381 1.17 -10.73 20.19
CA GLY A 381 1.96 -11.95 20.05
C GLY A 381 3.32 -11.69 19.40
N ILE A 382 3.36 -10.87 18.35
CA ILE A 382 4.59 -10.46 17.66
C ILE A 382 5.51 -9.71 18.63
N PHE A 383 5.00 -8.72 19.36
CA PHE A 383 5.81 -8.01 20.35
C PHE A 383 6.29 -8.88 21.51
N ALA A 384 5.44 -9.78 22.02
CA ALA A 384 5.85 -10.75 23.03
C ALA A 384 7.02 -11.62 22.53
N GLY A 385 6.94 -12.08 21.27
CA GLY A 385 8.00 -12.83 20.60
C GLY A 385 9.30 -12.03 20.45
N MET A 386 9.20 -10.76 20.04
CA MET A 386 10.36 -9.85 19.92
C MET A 386 11.03 -9.56 21.27
N SER A 387 10.25 -9.53 22.35
CA SER A 387 10.74 -9.37 23.73
C SER A 387 11.26 -10.67 24.35
N GLY A 388 11.16 -11.80 23.64
CA GLY A 388 11.61 -13.11 24.09
C GLY A 388 10.61 -13.87 24.96
N ASP A 389 9.42 -13.33 25.22
CA ASP A 389 8.34 -14.01 25.94
C ASP A 389 7.62 -15.00 25.01
N SER A 390 8.31 -16.13 24.76
CA SER A 390 7.83 -17.18 23.86
C SER A 390 6.58 -17.89 24.40
N GLN A 391 6.36 -17.88 25.72
CA GLN A 391 5.20 -18.51 26.34
C GLN A 391 3.94 -17.69 26.06
N LEU A 392 3.99 -16.38 26.29
CA LEU A 392 2.88 -15.48 25.97
C LEU A 392 2.63 -15.46 24.45
N ALA A 393 3.68 -15.28 23.64
CA ALA A 393 3.57 -15.25 22.19
C ALA A 393 2.91 -16.53 21.63
N GLY A 394 3.39 -17.71 22.04
CA GLY A 394 2.80 -18.98 21.59
C GLY A 394 1.35 -19.16 22.05
N SER A 395 0.98 -18.68 23.24
CA SER A 395 -0.41 -18.69 23.70
C SER A 395 -1.31 -17.80 22.84
N LEU A 396 -0.85 -16.58 22.54
CA LEU A 396 -1.58 -15.62 21.70
C LEU A 396 -1.76 -16.18 20.28
N PHE A 397 -0.69 -16.66 19.65
CA PHE A 397 -0.78 -17.22 18.29
C PHE A 397 -1.68 -18.47 18.21
N ARG A 398 -1.66 -19.35 19.22
CA ARG A 398 -2.62 -20.47 19.28
C ARG A 398 -4.07 -20.00 19.35
N ASN A 399 -4.35 -18.90 20.06
CA ASN A 399 -5.69 -18.34 20.13
C ASN A 399 -6.07 -17.62 18.82
N VAL A 400 -5.13 -16.91 18.18
CA VAL A 400 -5.33 -16.36 16.82
C VAL A 400 -5.75 -17.47 15.87
N LEU A 401 -5.04 -18.61 15.84
CA LEU A 401 -5.35 -19.72 14.94
C LEU A 401 -6.66 -20.46 15.26
N LYS A 402 -7.23 -20.30 16.46
CA LYS A 402 -8.59 -20.79 16.74
C LYS A 402 -9.66 -19.94 16.07
N LEU A 403 -9.43 -18.62 16.00
CA LEU A 403 -10.38 -17.65 15.44
C LEU A 403 -10.17 -17.43 13.94
N SER A 404 -8.91 -17.46 13.51
CA SER A 404 -8.46 -17.31 12.11
C SER A 404 -7.48 -18.45 11.76
N PRO A 405 -7.99 -19.65 11.41
CA PRO A 405 -7.16 -20.82 11.13
C PRO A 405 -6.22 -20.69 9.93
N THR A 406 -6.37 -19.65 9.13
CA THR A 406 -5.57 -19.38 7.93
C THR A 406 -4.65 -18.16 8.11
N ASP A 407 -4.49 -17.64 9.33
CA ASP A 407 -3.56 -16.54 9.60
C ASP A 407 -2.11 -17.00 9.41
N GLN A 408 -1.49 -16.57 8.31
CA GLN A 408 -0.14 -17.03 7.95
C GLN A 408 0.93 -16.57 8.94
N THR A 409 0.76 -15.40 9.57
CA THR A 409 1.74 -14.83 10.48
C THR A 409 1.74 -15.62 11.79
N ALA A 410 0.55 -15.83 12.37
CA ALA A 410 0.42 -16.65 13.57
C ALA A 410 0.86 -18.10 13.32
N ALA A 411 0.56 -18.68 12.15
CA ALA A 411 1.03 -20.01 11.78
C ALA A 411 2.57 -20.09 11.70
N SER A 412 3.19 -19.14 11.00
CA SER A 412 4.65 -19.06 10.86
C SER A 412 5.35 -18.87 12.20
N ASP A 413 4.93 -17.87 12.98
CA ASP A 413 5.58 -17.51 14.24
C ASP A 413 5.39 -18.59 15.30
N LEU A 414 4.19 -19.18 15.40
CA LEU A 414 3.97 -20.32 16.28
C LEU A 414 4.83 -21.52 15.87
N ALA A 415 4.91 -21.84 14.58
CA ALA A 415 5.72 -22.95 14.10
C ALA A 415 7.20 -22.80 14.45
N VAL A 416 7.74 -21.58 14.40
CA VAL A 416 9.11 -21.29 14.84
C VAL A 416 9.29 -21.60 16.32
N PHE A 417 8.31 -21.32 17.18
CA PHE A 417 8.37 -21.68 18.60
C PHE A 417 8.27 -23.19 18.81
N GLU A 418 7.32 -23.86 18.17
CA GLU A 418 7.12 -25.32 18.28
C GLU A 418 8.38 -26.07 17.82
N ALA A 419 8.99 -25.64 16.70
CA ALA A 419 10.24 -26.20 16.20
C ALA A 419 11.41 -26.00 17.18
N LYS A 420 11.52 -24.83 17.82
CA LYS A 420 12.54 -24.57 18.85
C LYS A 420 12.38 -25.45 20.09
N THR A 421 11.14 -25.83 20.43
CA THR A 421 10.84 -26.75 21.52
C THR A 421 10.93 -28.23 21.13
N GLY A 422 11.23 -28.52 19.86
CA GLY A 422 11.41 -29.87 19.33
C GLY A 422 10.16 -30.51 18.72
N ASP A 423 9.01 -29.83 18.74
CA ASP A 423 7.78 -30.32 18.09
C ASP A 423 7.77 -29.94 16.60
N LEU A 424 8.65 -30.60 15.86
CA LEU A 424 8.81 -30.39 14.41
C LEU A 424 7.55 -30.81 13.62
N GLN A 425 6.78 -31.78 14.11
CA GLN A 425 5.57 -32.25 13.44
C GLN A 425 4.44 -31.23 13.55
N CYS A 426 4.28 -30.59 14.71
CA CYS A 426 3.37 -29.46 14.88
C CYS A 426 3.79 -28.29 13.98
N ALA A 427 5.08 -27.93 13.99
CA ALA A 427 5.60 -26.88 13.13
C ALA A 427 5.32 -27.13 11.63
N LEU A 428 5.52 -28.37 11.15
CA LEU A 428 5.20 -28.76 9.78
C LEU A 428 3.70 -28.60 9.46
N THR A 429 2.83 -29.02 10.39
CA THR A 429 1.36 -28.94 10.25
C THR A 429 0.86 -27.49 10.16
N LEU A 430 1.57 -26.55 10.79
CA LEU A 430 1.28 -25.12 10.73
C LEU A 430 1.82 -24.49 9.43
N LEU A 431 3.07 -24.78 9.08
CA LEU A 431 3.78 -24.13 7.97
C LEU A 431 3.29 -24.59 6.60
N GLN A 432 3.05 -25.88 6.39
CA GLN A 432 2.64 -26.40 5.09
C GLN A 432 1.37 -25.73 4.53
N PRO A 433 0.23 -25.66 5.27
CA PRO A 433 -0.96 -25.00 4.75
C PRO A 433 -0.79 -23.49 4.60
N ALA A 434 0.06 -22.84 5.42
CA ALA A 434 0.36 -21.42 5.29
C ALA A 434 1.16 -21.15 3.99
N PHE A 435 2.21 -21.94 3.74
CA PHE A 435 3.02 -21.86 2.53
C PHE A 435 2.23 -22.19 1.27
N ASN A 436 1.36 -23.21 1.30
CA ASN A 436 0.52 -23.59 0.16
C ASN A 436 -0.41 -22.46 -0.32
N ARG A 437 -0.72 -21.48 0.55
CA ARG A 437 -1.52 -20.29 0.22
C ARG A 437 -0.67 -19.06 -0.11
N ASN A 438 0.63 -19.08 0.19
CA ASN A 438 1.55 -17.95 0.12
C ASN A 438 2.91 -18.40 -0.41
N GLN A 439 2.92 -19.05 -1.58
CA GLN A 439 4.12 -19.66 -2.15
C GLN A 439 5.20 -18.64 -2.55
N ASP A 440 4.82 -17.38 -2.70
CA ASP A 440 5.69 -16.23 -2.95
C ASP A 440 6.43 -15.75 -1.69
N SER A 441 5.97 -16.12 -0.50
CA SER A 441 6.57 -15.73 0.78
C SER A 441 7.91 -16.42 1.03
N LEU A 442 9.00 -15.67 0.89
CA LEU A 442 10.35 -16.10 1.21
C LEU A 442 10.48 -16.62 2.65
N GLY A 443 9.84 -15.94 3.61
CA GLY A 443 9.91 -16.31 5.03
C GLY A 443 9.26 -17.66 5.34
N LEU A 444 8.06 -17.90 4.79
CA LEU A 444 7.35 -19.18 4.95
C LEU A 444 8.14 -20.33 4.31
N ALA A 445 8.66 -20.12 3.09
CA ALA A 445 9.47 -21.11 2.40
C ALA A 445 10.72 -21.49 3.21
N THR A 446 11.43 -20.49 3.74
CA THR A 446 12.62 -20.68 4.58
C THR A 446 12.29 -21.47 5.84
N ASN A 447 11.21 -21.12 6.54
CA ASN A 447 10.82 -21.79 7.78
C ASN A 447 10.36 -23.24 7.52
N LEU A 448 9.53 -23.46 6.51
CA LEU A 448 9.02 -24.78 6.14
C LEU A 448 10.17 -25.72 5.74
N ALA A 449 11.03 -25.28 4.82
CA ALA A 449 12.15 -26.09 4.36
C ALA A 449 13.15 -26.41 5.49
N ALA A 450 13.33 -25.50 6.45
CA ALA A 450 14.14 -25.76 7.63
C ALA A 450 13.53 -26.87 8.51
N VAL A 451 12.22 -26.85 8.75
CA VAL A 451 11.51 -27.87 9.52
C VAL A 451 11.51 -29.23 8.81
N GLU A 452 11.23 -29.25 7.50
CA GLU A 452 11.31 -30.46 6.66
C GLU A 452 12.71 -31.08 6.73
N CYS A 453 13.76 -30.25 6.65
CA CYS A 453 15.13 -30.72 6.74
C CYS A 453 15.49 -31.29 8.13
N LEU A 454 15.01 -30.66 9.22
CA LEU A 454 15.21 -31.17 10.58
C LEU A 454 14.49 -32.51 10.84
N LEU A 455 13.36 -32.73 10.15
CA LEU A 455 12.65 -34.01 10.12
C LEU A 455 13.38 -35.07 9.27
N GLY A 456 14.42 -34.69 8.53
CA GLY A 456 15.15 -35.56 7.61
C GLY A 456 14.50 -35.70 6.23
N ASP A 457 13.48 -34.91 5.92
CA ASP A 457 12.80 -34.91 4.63
C ASP A 457 13.45 -33.88 3.68
N GLY A 458 14.61 -34.25 3.15
CA GLY A 458 15.34 -33.43 2.19
C GLY A 458 14.62 -33.26 0.85
N GLU A 459 13.75 -34.19 0.47
CA GLU A 459 12.98 -34.11 -0.78
C GLU A 459 11.86 -33.07 -0.68
N ALA A 460 11.11 -33.07 0.44
CA ALA A 460 10.12 -32.04 0.72
C ALA A 460 10.76 -30.65 0.82
N ALA A 461 11.85 -30.52 1.58
CA ALA A 461 12.61 -29.27 1.70
C ALA A 461 13.06 -28.73 0.33
N ARG A 462 13.53 -29.63 -0.55
CA ARG A 462 13.89 -29.29 -1.92
C ARG A 462 12.69 -28.78 -2.72
N SER A 463 11.55 -29.47 -2.66
CA SER A 463 10.33 -29.08 -3.38
C SER A 463 9.80 -27.70 -2.94
N THR A 464 9.79 -27.45 -1.63
CA THR A 464 9.43 -26.15 -1.04
C THR A 464 10.33 -25.03 -1.57
N ILE A 465 11.65 -25.23 -1.53
CA ILE A 465 12.63 -24.24 -2.00
C ILE A 465 12.51 -23.99 -3.51
N GLU A 466 12.37 -25.05 -4.32
CA GLU A 466 12.21 -24.93 -5.77
C GLU A 466 10.93 -24.17 -6.14
N THR A 467 9.85 -24.36 -5.38
CA THR A 467 8.61 -23.59 -5.56
C THR A 467 8.83 -22.12 -5.26
N ALA A 468 9.44 -21.79 -4.12
CA ALA A 468 9.69 -20.41 -3.70
C ALA A 468 10.68 -19.66 -4.62
N LEU A 469 11.65 -20.38 -5.21
CA LEU A 469 12.61 -19.83 -6.18
C LEU A 469 11.95 -19.38 -7.50
N LYS A 470 10.76 -19.87 -7.85
CA LYS A 470 10.00 -19.34 -9.01
C LYS A 470 9.62 -17.88 -8.80
N PHE A 471 9.26 -17.52 -7.57
CA PHE A 471 8.86 -16.17 -7.17
C PHE A 471 10.05 -15.30 -6.78
N ASN A 472 11.08 -15.92 -6.19
CA ASN A 472 12.26 -15.25 -5.63
C ASN A 472 13.56 -15.71 -6.33
N PRO A 473 13.68 -15.55 -7.67
CA PRO A 473 14.75 -16.19 -8.44
C PRO A 473 16.15 -15.73 -8.05
N GLY A 474 16.32 -14.49 -7.56
CA GLY A 474 17.62 -13.99 -7.12
C GLY A 474 18.00 -14.32 -5.67
N SER A 475 17.15 -15.02 -4.91
CA SER A 475 17.41 -15.31 -3.49
C SER A 475 18.63 -16.22 -3.32
N ARG A 476 19.72 -15.65 -2.80
CA ARG A 476 20.91 -16.45 -2.44
C ARG A 476 20.63 -17.38 -1.28
N GLU A 477 19.79 -16.95 -0.33
CA GLU A 477 19.41 -17.79 0.81
C GLU A 477 18.77 -19.10 0.33
N LEU A 478 17.74 -19.02 -0.51
CA LEU A 478 17.06 -20.21 -1.05
C LEU A 478 18.02 -21.05 -1.89
N THR A 479 18.85 -20.41 -2.72
CA THR A 479 19.85 -21.12 -3.54
C THR A 479 20.86 -21.91 -2.68
N ASN A 480 21.34 -21.32 -1.59
CA ASN A 480 22.27 -21.97 -0.67
C ASN A 480 21.58 -23.12 0.09
N ARG A 481 20.34 -22.91 0.55
CA ARG A 481 19.56 -23.96 1.23
C ARG A 481 19.29 -25.14 0.29
N LEU A 482 18.98 -24.88 -0.98
CA LEU A 482 18.74 -25.91 -1.99
C LEU A 482 19.92 -26.88 -2.11
N GLN A 483 21.15 -26.36 -2.08
CA GLN A 483 22.38 -27.17 -2.14
C GLN A 483 22.59 -28.04 -0.89
N GLN A 484 21.98 -27.69 0.23
CA GLN A 484 22.14 -28.37 1.52
C GLN A 484 21.06 -29.43 1.75
N THR A 485 20.01 -29.49 0.93
CA THR A 485 18.87 -30.42 1.08
C THR A 485 19.26 -31.89 1.08
N SER A 486 20.32 -32.27 0.34
CA SER A 486 20.84 -33.65 0.33
C SER A 486 21.47 -34.07 1.66
N SER A 487 21.80 -33.11 2.52
CA SER A 487 22.42 -33.32 3.82
C SER A 487 21.41 -33.20 4.97
N CYS A 488 20.11 -33.14 4.67
CA CYS A 488 19.07 -33.20 5.68
C CYS A 488 19.09 -34.59 6.34
N VAL A 489 19.36 -34.60 7.64
CA VAL A 489 19.39 -35.81 8.46
C VAL A 489 18.43 -35.58 9.61
N ALA A 490 17.61 -36.58 9.92
CA ALA A 490 16.71 -36.51 11.06
C ALA A 490 17.50 -36.25 12.34
N THR A 491 17.24 -35.12 13.00
CA THR A 491 17.80 -34.87 14.33
C THR A 491 17.06 -35.74 15.33
N HIS A 492 17.60 -36.93 15.64
CA HIS A 492 17.09 -37.76 16.73
C HIS A 492 17.32 -37.04 18.07
N THR A 493 16.33 -36.31 18.55
CA THR A 493 16.26 -35.92 19.96
C THR A 493 15.99 -37.18 20.79
N LYS A 494 16.97 -37.54 21.61
CA LYS A 494 16.88 -38.59 22.64
C LYS A 494 15.89 -38.23 23.74
#